data_AF-A0A3A9GTG1-F1
#
_entry.id   AF-A0A3A9GTG1-F1
#
_cell.length_a   1.000
_cell.length_b   1.000
_cell.length_c   1.000
_cell.angle_alpha   90.00
_cell.angle_beta   90.00
_cell.angle_gamma   90.00
#
_symmetry.space_group_name_H-M   'P 1'
#
loop_
_entity.id
_entity.type
_entity.pdbx_description
1 polymer ?
#
loop_
_entity_poly.entity_id
_entity_poly.type
_entity_poly.pdbx_seq_one_letter_code
_entity_poly.pdbx_strand_id
1 'polypeptide(L)'
;MLFHVYGDHALSQWAAMLCVLLALILLNEFARRTKAGGLLMFGVIPAVLTVYFIVIVISAAGGAQWALENQTYVYMNGWFHYAKLYAALAGCIGFMMIKYEWGIGKTHWFKAFPFAIVAINILIAVVSDFESAINGWNTWWLSSEGVWLYGGWHNVMNGIAGILNILCMTGWWCVYSSKDKKDMIWPDMIWVYIVVYDVWNFAYTYNCLPTHSWFCGVALLLAPTIAALLWNKGGWIMNRANTLCIWCMFAQVFPLFQETFHDGTQFFPWATITTQYADGTVNTIVEGTSANADPTAMTVVSAAALIVNIIAFGYIVYKAVTTKTNPYTGEIFTEFKYYKDSAKRAEIE
;
A
#
# COMPACT_ATOMS: atom_id res chain seq x y z
N MET A 1 -14.86 -13.65 -10.95
CA MET A 1 -14.77 -13.09 -9.58
C MET A 1 -13.29 -13.09 -9.21
N LEU A 2 -12.82 -12.14 -8.40
CA LEU A 2 -11.39 -12.04 -8.02
C LEU A 2 -11.09 -12.70 -6.67
N PHE A 3 -12.11 -12.92 -5.84
CA PHE A 3 -11.94 -13.48 -4.50
C PHE A 3 -12.98 -14.58 -4.23
N HIS A 4 -12.61 -15.51 -3.36
CA HIS A 4 -13.53 -16.51 -2.79
C HIS A 4 -14.38 -15.88 -1.67
N VAL A 5 -15.27 -14.96 -2.06
CA VAL A 5 -16.15 -14.19 -1.16
C VAL A 5 -17.63 -14.57 -1.29
N TYR A 6 -17.87 -15.85 -1.50
CA TYR A 6 -19.18 -16.46 -1.71
C TYR A 6 -19.30 -17.73 -0.86
N GLY A 7 -20.54 -18.12 -0.51
CA GLY A 7 -20.81 -19.22 0.40
C GLY A 7 -21.01 -18.77 1.85
N ASP A 8 -20.84 -19.70 2.79
CA ASP A 8 -21.27 -19.53 4.19
C ASP A 8 -20.52 -18.42 4.94
N HIS A 9 -19.30 -18.07 4.49
CA HIS A 9 -18.47 -17.03 5.09
C HIS A 9 -18.55 -15.66 4.39
N ALA A 10 -19.33 -15.54 3.31
CA ALA A 10 -19.41 -14.32 2.50
C ALA A 10 -19.79 -13.10 3.33
N LEU A 11 -20.81 -13.22 4.20
CA LEU A 11 -21.25 -12.12 5.05
C LEU A 11 -20.12 -11.61 5.94
N SER A 12 -19.39 -12.52 6.61
CA SER A 12 -18.26 -12.15 7.47
C SER A 12 -17.12 -11.50 6.69
N GLN A 13 -16.79 -12.01 5.50
CA GLN A 13 -15.71 -11.47 4.66
C GLN A 13 -16.01 -10.04 4.20
N TRP A 14 -17.23 -9.77 3.74
CA TRP A 14 -17.66 -8.43 3.33
C TRP A 14 -17.79 -7.49 4.52
N ALA A 15 -18.40 -7.95 5.62
CA ALA A 15 -18.56 -7.13 6.82
C ALA A 15 -17.22 -6.72 7.41
N ALA A 16 -16.26 -7.65 7.54
CA ALA A 16 -14.93 -7.36 8.07
C ALA A 16 -14.17 -6.38 7.17
N MET A 17 -14.22 -6.55 5.84
CA MET A 17 -13.57 -5.64 4.89
C MET A 17 -14.14 -4.22 4.99
N LEU A 18 -15.46 -4.08 5.05
CA LEU A 18 -16.11 -2.78 5.23
C LEU A 18 -15.78 -2.16 6.60
N CYS A 19 -15.71 -2.96 7.66
CA CYS A 19 -15.29 -2.49 8.98
C CYS A 19 -13.85 -1.96 8.97
N VAL A 20 -12.92 -2.70 8.35
CA VAL A 20 -11.53 -2.26 8.19
C VAL A 20 -11.46 -0.98 7.36
N LEU A 21 -12.18 -0.91 6.24
CA LEU A 21 -12.25 0.29 5.41
C LEU A 21 -12.71 1.52 6.21
N LEU A 22 -13.81 1.37 6.96
CA LEU A 22 -14.34 2.44 7.81
C LEU A 22 -13.36 2.82 8.93
N ALA A 23 -12.75 1.83 9.60
CA ALA A 23 -11.78 2.07 10.65
C ALA A 23 -10.55 2.84 10.11
N LEU A 24 -9.99 2.43 8.97
CA LEU A 24 -8.86 3.11 8.35
C LEU A 24 -9.20 4.55 7.97
N ILE A 25 -10.39 4.80 7.42
CA ILE A 25 -10.85 6.16 7.12
C ILE A 25 -10.95 7.01 8.40
N LEU A 26 -11.59 6.49 9.44
CA LEU A 26 -11.81 7.21 10.70
C LEU A 26 -10.48 7.50 11.43
N LEU A 27 -9.61 6.50 11.53
CA LEU A 27 -8.30 6.64 12.17
C LEU A 27 -7.37 7.58 11.38
N ASN A 28 -7.41 7.52 10.05
CA ASN A 28 -6.69 8.49 9.22
C ASN A 28 -7.21 9.92 9.45
N GLU A 29 -8.53 10.13 9.47
CA GLU A 29 -9.11 11.45 9.74
C GLU A 29 -8.73 11.98 11.12
N PHE A 30 -8.73 11.11 12.14
CA PHE A 30 -8.27 11.47 13.48
C PHE A 30 -6.79 11.88 13.49
N ALA A 31 -5.91 11.07 12.87
CA ALA A 31 -4.49 11.33 12.81
C ALA A 31 -4.14 12.60 12.02
N ARG A 32 -4.90 12.88 10.95
CA ARG A 32 -4.68 13.99 10.04
C ARG A 32 -5.17 15.33 10.61
N ARG A 33 -6.37 15.37 11.18
CA ARG A 33 -7.03 16.62 11.59
C ARG A 33 -6.38 17.33 12.76
N THR A 34 -5.62 16.63 13.60
CA THR A 34 -5.04 17.20 14.82
C THR A 34 -3.56 16.87 14.96
N LYS A 35 -2.79 17.81 15.53
CA LYS A 35 -1.37 17.58 15.86
C LYS A 35 -1.21 16.48 16.90
N ALA A 36 -2.08 16.45 17.91
CA ALA A 36 -2.09 15.41 18.94
C ALA A 36 -2.39 14.03 18.35
N GLY A 37 -3.39 13.91 17.47
CA GLY A 37 -3.73 12.66 16.80
C GLY A 37 -2.58 12.13 15.95
N GLY A 38 -1.93 12.99 15.16
CA GLY A 38 -0.76 12.61 14.36
C GLY A 38 0.44 12.17 15.22
N LEU A 39 0.73 12.89 16.31
CA LEU A 39 1.84 12.54 17.21
C LEU A 39 1.55 11.26 18.02
N LEU A 40 0.29 11.03 18.40
CA LEU A 40 -0.12 9.80 19.06
C LEU A 40 0.04 8.61 18.10
N MET A 41 -0.52 8.72 16.89
CA MET A 41 -0.55 7.63 15.90
C MET A 41 0.80 7.33 15.28
N PHE A 42 1.62 8.34 15.01
CA PHE A 42 2.89 8.20 14.28
C PHE A 42 4.12 8.56 15.12
N GLY A 43 3.96 8.66 16.44
CA GLY A 43 5.06 8.88 17.38
C GLY A 43 4.94 7.96 18.59
N VAL A 44 3.92 8.17 19.42
CA VAL A 44 3.75 7.43 20.68
C VAL A 44 3.45 5.95 20.45
N ILE A 45 2.45 5.62 19.64
CA ILE A 45 2.09 4.21 19.36
C ILE A 45 3.25 3.45 18.74
N PRO A 46 3.92 3.93 17.68
CA PRO A 46 5.10 3.28 17.13
C PRO A 46 6.21 3.08 18.16
N ALA A 47 6.47 4.07 19.04
CA ALA A 47 7.49 3.92 20.08
C ALA A 47 7.14 2.80 21.07
N VAL A 48 5.86 2.72 21.49
CA VAL A 48 5.37 1.62 22.34
C VAL A 48 5.49 0.27 21.62
N LEU A 49 5.15 0.22 20.33
CA LEU A 49 5.28 -0.99 19.52
C LEU A 49 6.75 -1.41 19.35
N THR A 50 7.66 -0.47 19.13
CA THR A 50 9.10 -0.77 19.09
C THR A 50 9.58 -1.38 20.40
N VAL A 51 9.16 -0.84 21.56
CA VAL A 51 9.47 -1.43 22.87
C VAL A 51 8.87 -2.84 22.98
N TYR A 52 7.60 -3.02 22.58
CA TYR A 52 6.93 -4.32 22.56
C TYR A 52 7.69 -5.37 21.72
N PHE A 53 8.11 -5.01 20.50
CA PHE A 53 8.88 -5.91 19.63
C PHE A 53 10.23 -6.29 20.24
N ILE A 54 10.97 -5.31 20.79
CA ILE A 54 12.26 -5.56 21.45
C ILE A 54 12.08 -6.49 22.65
N VAL A 55 11.07 -6.23 23.49
CA VAL A 55 10.77 -7.04 24.68
C VAL A 55 10.47 -8.49 24.30
N ILE A 56 9.68 -8.71 23.24
CA ILE A 56 9.40 -10.05 22.74
C ILE A 56 10.67 -10.75 22.27
N VAL A 57 11.48 -10.12 21.44
CA VAL A 57 12.68 -10.74 20.87
C VAL A 57 13.68 -11.09 21.98
N ILE A 58 13.91 -10.19 22.94
CA ILE A 58 14.81 -10.45 24.08
C ILE A 58 14.27 -11.58 24.97
N SER A 59 12.96 -11.56 25.24
CA SER A 59 12.34 -12.58 26.10
C SER A 59 12.32 -13.95 25.44
N ALA A 60 12.10 -14.01 24.12
CA ALA A 60 12.20 -15.24 23.33
C ALA A 60 13.64 -15.78 23.31
N ALA A 61 14.64 -14.91 23.14
CA ALA A 61 16.05 -15.30 23.24
C ALA A 61 16.43 -15.82 24.64
N GLY A 62 15.78 -15.30 25.68
CA GLY A 62 15.88 -15.79 27.07
C GLY A 62 15.11 -17.09 27.35
N GLY A 63 14.42 -17.67 26.36
CA GLY A 63 13.65 -18.90 26.51
C GLY A 63 12.30 -18.74 27.19
N ALA A 64 11.77 -17.52 27.31
CA ALA A 64 10.48 -17.30 27.94
C ALA A 64 9.33 -17.81 27.05
N GLN A 65 8.57 -18.78 27.56
CA GLN A 65 7.54 -19.48 26.78
C GLN A 65 6.47 -18.53 26.20
N TRP A 66 6.02 -17.55 26.98
CA TRP A 66 5.03 -16.56 26.54
C TRP A 66 5.50 -15.71 25.36
N ALA A 67 6.82 -15.52 25.20
CA ALA A 67 7.40 -14.76 24.10
C ALA A 67 7.63 -15.66 22.86
N LEU A 68 8.01 -16.92 23.08
CA LEU A 68 8.15 -17.93 22.01
C LEU A 68 6.81 -18.26 21.35
N GLU A 69 5.72 -18.26 22.13
CA GLU A 69 4.35 -18.49 21.64
C GLU A 69 3.66 -17.21 21.15
N ASN A 70 4.29 -16.05 21.30
CA ASN A 70 3.68 -14.78 20.90
C ASN A 70 3.50 -14.72 19.38
N GLN A 71 2.29 -14.41 18.92
CA GLN A 71 1.94 -14.38 17.50
C GLN A 71 2.82 -13.42 16.68
N THR A 72 3.22 -12.29 17.24
CA THR A 72 4.13 -11.35 16.58
C THR A 72 5.52 -11.99 16.37
N TYR A 73 5.99 -12.80 17.31
CA TYR A 73 7.27 -13.52 17.20
C TYR A 73 7.18 -14.67 16.18
N VAL A 74 6.10 -15.44 16.24
CA VAL A 74 5.93 -16.64 15.41
C VAL A 74 5.69 -16.27 13.94
N TYR A 75 4.86 -15.27 13.67
CA TYR A 75 4.38 -14.99 12.30
C TYR A 75 4.92 -13.70 11.70
N MET A 76 5.29 -12.70 12.50
CA MET A 76 5.61 -11.35 12.00
C MET A 76 7.08 -10.95 12.20
N ASN A 77 7.95 -11.90 12.53
CA ASN A 77 9.36 -11.62 12.81
C ASN A 77 10.24 -11.47 11.54
N GLY A 78 9.64 -11.55 10.34
CA GLY A 78 10.32 -11.31 9.07
C GLY A 78 10.81 -9.87 8.94
N TRP A 79 12.00 -9.69 8.36
CA TRP A 79 12.61 -8.37 8.15
C TRP A 79 11.71 -7.43 7.33
N PHE A 80 10.97 -7.98 6.36
CA PHE A 80 10.11 -7.23 5.46
C PHE A 80 8.93 -6.58 6.19
N HIS A 81 8.30 -7.25 7.16
CA HIS A 81 7.21 -6.67 7.95
C HIS A 81 7.68 -5.41 8.71
N TYR A 82 8.85 -5.49 9.35
CA TYR A 82 9.45 -4.33 10.02
C TYR A 82 9.87 -3.24 9.05
N ALA A 83 10.53 -3.60 7.95
CA ALA A 83 10.94 -2.63 6.93
C ALA A 83 9.73 -1.87 6.39
N LYS A 84 8.61 -2.56 6.12
CA LYS A 84 7.38 -1.95 5.62
C LYS A 84 6.72 -1.03 6.64
N LEU A 85 6.64 -1.45 7.91
CA LEU A 85 6.12 -0.61 8.99
C LEU A 85 6.95 0.69 9.12
N TYR A 86 8.26 0.56 9.29
CA TYR A 86 9.12 1.71 9.57
C TYR A 86 9.31 2.62 8.35
N ALA A 87 9.26 2.08 7.12
CA ALA A 87 9.21 2.90 5.91
C ALA A 87 7.91 3.71 5.83
N ALA A 88 6.77 3.10 6.13
CA ALA A 88 5.49 3.82 6.19
C ALA A 88 5.47 4.89 7.29
N LEU A 89 6.03 4.56 8.47
CA LEU A 89 6.19 5.50 9.58
C LEU A 89 7.09 6.69 9.22
N ALA A 90 8.24 6.43 8.59
CA ALA A 90 9.14 7.48 8.12
C ALA A 90 8.45 8.41 7.11
N GLY A 91 7.63 7.84 6.22
CA GLY A 91 6.75 8.61 5.33
C GLY A 91 5.79 9.51 6.11
N CYS A 92 5.06 8.97 7.09
CA CYS A 92 4.13 9.73 7.92
C CYS A 92 4.82 10.87 8.68
N ILE A 93 5.96 10.60 9.30
CA ILE A 93 6.76 11.60 10.02
C ILE A 93 7.27 12.68 9.06
N GLY A 94 7.82 12.31 7.91
CA GLY A 94 8.30 13.27 6.91
C GLY A 94 7.16 14.15 6.37
N PHE A 95 5.96 13.60 6.16
CA PHE A 95 4.81 14.39 5.73
C PHE A 95 4.33 15.33 6.83
N MET A 96 4.36 14.93 8.09
CA MET A 96 4.11 15.82 9.21
C MET A 96 5.15 16.94 9.30
N MET A 97 6.42 16.65 9.01
CA MET A 97 7.48 17.66 8.99
C MET A 97 7.26 18.70 7.89
N ILE A 98 6.82 18.29 6.69
CA ILE A 98 6.44 19.21 5.61
C ILE A 98 5.21 20.02 6.03
N LYS A 99 4.13 19.33 6.41
CA LYS A 99 2.85 19.93 6.80
C LYS A 99 2.96 20.97 7.90
N TYR A 100 3.75 20.71 8.93
CA TYR A 100 3.94 21.62 10.07
C TYR A 100 5.21 22.45 9.97
N GLU A 101 5.96 22.34 8.88
CA GLU A 101 7.23 23.04 8.66
C GLU A 101 8.22 22.83 9.81
N TRP A 102 8.40 21.59 10.27
CA TRP A 102 9.34 21.27 11.34
C TRP A 102 10.72 20.90 10.79
N GLY A 103 11.77 21.54 11.30
CA GLY A 103 13.16 21.23 10.95
C GLY A 103 13.41 21.28 9.45
N ILE A 104 13.87 20.15 8.87
CA ILE A 104 14.11 20.00 7.43
C ILE A 104 12.83 20.07 6.59
N GLY A 105 11.64 20.01 7.19
CA GLY A 105 10.36 20.22 6.50
C GLY A 105 10.25 21.58 5.80
N LYS A 106 11.02 22.58 6.25
CA LYS A 106 11.08 23.93 5.66
C LYS A 106 11.94 24.01 4.40
N THR A 107 12.84 23.04 4.19
CA THR A 107 13.84 23.17 3.13
C THR A 107 13.25 22.77 1.78
N HIS A 108 13.57 23.54 0.73
CA HIS A 108 13.05 23.29 -0.61
C HIS A 108 13.39 21.89 -1.14
N TRP A 109 14.58 21.37 -0.83
CA TRP A 109 15.01 20.04 -1.29
C TRP A 109 14.17 18.91 -0.65
N PHE A 110 13.62 19.11 0.55
CA PHE A 110 12.82 18.10 1.24
C PHE A 110 11.41 17.96 0.63
N LYS A 111 10.97 18.91 -0.23
CA LYS A 111 9.72 18.79 -0.98
C LYS A 111 9.69 17.58 -1.92
N ALA A 112 10.85 17.06 -2.34
CA ALA A 112 10.97 15.84 -3.14
C ALA A 112 10.88 14.54 -2.30
N PHE A 113 10.89 14.63 -0.97
CA PHE A 113 10.81 13.46 -0.08
C PHE A 113 9.55 12.60 -0.31
N PRO A 114 8.33 13.18 -0.49
CA PRO A 114 7.14 12.39 -0.81
C PRO A 114 7.26 11.60 -2.10
N PHE A 115 7.88 12.16 -3.14
CA PHE A 115 8.18 11.40 -4.35
C PHE A 115 9.14 10.23 -4.05
N ALA A 116 10.26 10.52 -3.39
CA ALA A 116 11.31 9.52 -3.15
C ALA A 116 10.81 8.32 -2.34
N ILE A 117 10.06 8.55 -1.25
CA ILE A 117 9.56 7.47 -0.39
C ILE A 117 8.54 6.58 -1.12
N VAL A 118 7.72 7.19 -2.00
CA VAL A 118 6.74 6.46 -2.81
C VAL A 118 7.42 5.68 -3.91
N ALA A 119 8.40 6.27 -4.60
CA ALA A 119 9.18 5.58 -5.62
C ALA A 119 9.90 4.36 -5.04
N ILE A 120 10.53 4.49 -3.86
CA ILE A 120 11.17 3.36 -3.17
C ILE A 120 10.14 2.28 -2.82
N ASN A 121 8.96 2.67 -2.30
CA ASN A 121 7.89 1.73 -1.98
C ASN A 121 7.41 0.95 -3.21
N ILE A 122 7.28 1.63 -4.36
CA ILE A 122 6.93 1.00 -5.64
C ILE A 122 8.05 0.08 -6.11
N LEU A 123 9.32 0.50 -6.03
CA LEU A 123 10.46 -0.32 -6.45
C LEU A 123 10.57 -1.62 -5.66
N ILE A 124 10.30 -1.61 -4.35
CA ILE A 124 10.28 -2.83 -3.53
C ILE A 124 9.21 -3.81 -4.04
N ALA A 125 8.03 -3.31 -4.38
CA ALA A 125 6.96 -4.12 -4.96
C ALA A 125 7.34 -4.66 -6.35
N VAL A 126 7.96 -3.84 -7.20
CA VAL A 126 8.47 -4.24 -8.52
C VAL A 126 9.52 -5.36 -8.41
N VAL A 127 10.44 -5.27 -7.44
CA VAL A 127 11.41 -6.33 -7.18
C VAL A 127 10.73 -7.63 -6.77
N SER A 128 9.73 -7.55 -5.88
CA SER A 128 8.94 -8.72 -5.45
C SER A 128 8.14 -9.37 -6.58
N ASP A 129 7.60 -8.58 -7.52
CA ASP A 129 7.01 -9.10 -8.76
C ASP A 129 8.05 -9.86 -9.60
N PHE A 130 9.20 -9.25 -9.88
CA PHE A 130 10.23 -9.93 -10.68
C PHE A 130 10.83 -11.16 -9.98
N GLU A 131 11.02 -11.11 -8.67
CA GLU A 131 11.42 -12.26 -7.85
C GLU A 131 10.41 -13.41 -8.00
N SER A 132 9.12 -13.10 -7.88
CA SER A 132 8.05 -14.10 -8.05
C SER A 132 8.04 -14.69 -9.46
N ALA A 133 8.30 -13.88 -10.48
CA ALA A 133 8.44 -14.35 -11.86
C ALA A 133 9.62 -15.31 -12.03
N ILE A 134 10.77 -15.00 -11.41
CA ILE A 134 12.00 -15.79 -11.54
C ILE A 134 11.88 -17.12 -10.77
N ASN A 135 11.36 -17.09 -9.55
CA ASN A 135 11.32 -18.26 -8.67
C ASN A 135 10.18 -19.23 -8.98
N GLY A 136 9.06 -18.76 -9.52
CA GLY A 136 7.84 -19.55 -9.71
C GLY A 136 7.29 -19.53 -11.13
N TRP A 137 8.12 -19.49 -12.18
CA TRP A 137 7.61 -19.34 -13.55
C TRP A 137 6.66 -20.49 -13.98
N ASN A 138 5.36 -20.19 -14.03
CA ASN A 138 4.27 -21.15 -14.21
C ASN A 138 4.24 -22.28 -13.16
N THR A 139 4.77 -22.02 -11.98
CA THR A 139 4.82 -22.95 -10.85
C THR A 139 4.63 -22.22 -9.53
N TRP A 140 4.22 -22.95 -8.50
CA TRP A 140 4.21 -22.43 -7.13
C TRP A 140 5.62 -22.39 -6.55
N TRP A 141 5.92 -21.32 -5.81
CA TRP A 141 7.06 -21.27 -4.91
C TRP A 141 6.60 -20.72 -3.56
N LEU A 142 7.26 -21.17 -2.49
CA LEU A 142 6.96 -20.67 -1.15
C LEU A 142 7.84 -19.45 -0.86
N SER A 143 7.21 -18.30 -0.62
CA SER A 143 7.95 -17.09 -0.29
C SER A 143 8.67 -17.23 1.05
N SER A 144 9.68 -16.38 1.29
CA SER A 144 10.34 -16.30 2.60
C SER A 144 9.40 -15.88 3.74
N GLU A 145 8.20 -15.39 3.42
CA GLU A 145 7.14 -15.05 4.37
C GLU A 145 6.14 -16.20 4.57
N GLY A 146 6.36 -17.36 3.96
CA GLY A 146 5.48 -18.52 4.10
C GLY A 146 4.17 -18.37 3.32
N VAL A 147 4.17 -17.64 2.20
CA VAL A 147 3.02 -17.45 1.32
C VAL A 147 3.25 -18.17 -0.02
N TRP A 148 2.27 -18.94 -0.47
CA TRP A 148 2.31 -19.58 -1.79
C TRP A 148 2.08 -18.58 -2.90
N LEU A 149 3.09 -18.41 -3.75
CA LEU A 149 3.07 -17.47 -4.88
C LEU A 149 3.21 -18.23 -6.19
N TYR A 150 2.35 -17.91 -7.16
CA TYR A 150 2.43 -18.45 -8.52
C TYR A 150 3.08 -17.39 -9.40
N GLY A 151 4.20 -17.73 -10.04
CA GLY A 151 4.96 -16.80 -10.88
C GLY A 151 4.57 -16.90 -12.35
N GLY A 152 4.74 -15.81 -13.11
CA GLY A 152 4.44 -15.82 -14.53
C GLY A 152 4.42 -14.43 -15.18
N TRP A 153 3.84 -14.36 -16.38
CA TRP A 153 3.82 -13.13 -17.17
C TRP A 153 3.05 -12.00 -16.48
N HIS A 154 2.07 -12.33 -15.64
CA HIS A 154 1.36 -11.35 -14.80
C HIS A 154 2.31 -10.55 -13.90
N ASN A 155 3.38 -11.16 -13.38
CA ASN A 155 4.34 -10.45 -12.54
C ASN A 155 5.22 -9.53 -13.38
N VAL A 156 5.68 -9.99 -14.55
CA VAL A 156 6.49 -9.17 -15.46
C VAL A 156 5.69 -7.95 -15.92
N MET A 157 4.44 -8.14 -16.33
CA MET A 157 3.55 -7.04 -16.73
C MET A 157 3.35 -6.04 -15.58
N ASN A 158 3.12 -6.52 -14.36
CA ASN A 158 2.91 -5.65 -13.22
C ASN A 158 4.19 -4.94 -12.74
N GLY A 159 5.34 -5.61 -12.80
CA GLY A 159 6.64 -5.00 -12.53
C GLY A 159 6.96 -3.87 -13.49
N ILE A 160 6.72 -4.06 -14.80
CA ILE A 160 6.85 -2.99 -15.82
C ILE A 160 5.85 -1.87 -15.54
N ALA A 161 4.60 -2.21 -15.21
CA ALA A 161 3.59 -1.23 -14.86
C ALA A 161 4.00 -0.38 -13.65
N GLY A 162 4.68 -0.96 -12.66
CA GLY A 162 5.21 -0.24 -11.50
C GLY A 162 6.33 0.75 -11.85
N ILE A 163 7.23 0.37 -12.77
CA ILE A 163 8.24 1.30 -13.29
C ILE A 163 7.57 2.48 -13.99
N LEU A 164 6.59 2.20 -14.85
CA LEU A 164 5.80 3.26 -15.50
C LEU A 164 5.02 4.11 -14.49
N ASN A 165 4.53 3.49 -13.41
CA ASN A 165 3.82 4.18 -12.34
C ASN A 165 4.69 5.24 -11.67
N ILE A 166 5.97 4.93 -11.40
CA ILE A 166 6.93 5.90 -10.87
C ILE A 166 7.09 7.09 -11.82
N LEU A 167 7.17 6.81 -13.13
CA LEU A 167 7.28 7.85 -14.15
C LEU A 167 5.99 8.68 -14.32
N CYS A 168 4.85 8.16 -13.87
CA CYS A 168 3.58 8.89 -13.88
C CYS A 168 3.44 9.88 -12.72
N MET A 169 4.35 9.89 -11.73
CA MET A 169 4.37 10.93 -10.70
C MET A 169 4.94 12.23 -11.28
N THR A 170 4.19 13.31 -11.16
CA THR A 170 4.51 14.63 -11.73
C THR A 170 4.60 15.70 -10.64
N GLY A 171 5.27 16.82 -10.93
CA GLY A 171 5.44 17.95 -10.01
C GLY A 171 6.11 17.59 -8.68
N TRP A 172 7.29 16.94 -8.68
CA TRP A 172 7.90 16.38 -7.46
C TRP A 172 8.29 17.44 -6.42
N TRP A 173 8.45 18.70 -6.82
CA TRP A 173 8.75 19.82 -5.92
C TRP A 173 7.52 20.67 -5.58
N CYS A 174 6.37 20.36 -6.18
CA CYS A 174 5.11 21.10 -6.04
C CYS A 174 4.27 20.51 -4.91
N VAL A 175 4.89 20.40 -3.73
CA VAL A 175 4.25 19.96 -2.49
C VAL A 175 4.11 21.17 -1.57
N TYR A 176 2.91 21.34 -1.04
CA TYR A 176 2.50 22.53 -0.29
C TYR A 176 1.84 22.14 1.04
N SER A 177 1.89 23.03 2.01
CA SER A 177 1.08 22.93 3.23
C SER A 177 -0.33 23.44 2.96
N SER A 178 -1.34 22.90 3.64
CA SER A 178 -2.70 23.45 3.54
C SER A 178 -2.86 24.72 4.35
N LYS A 179 -3.72 25.63 3.90
CA LYS A 179 -4.09 26.89 4.59
C LYS A 179 -4.60 26.70 6.03
N ASP A 180 -5.21 25.55 6.32
CA ASP A 180 -5.65 25.22 7.67
C ASP A 180 -4.61 24.44 8.48
N LYS A 181 -3.41 24.24 7.91
CA LYS A 181 -2.27 23.48 8.45
C LYS A 181 -2.61 22.05 8.85
N LYS A 182 -3.66 21.47 8.25
CA LYS A 182 -4.07 20.07 8.52
C LYS A 182 -3.54 19.07 7.53
N ASP A 183 -3.08 19.49 6.35
CA ASP A 183 -2.70 18.57 5.28
C ASP A 183 -1.41 18.99 4.60
N MET A 184 -0.66 17.98 4.15
CA MET A 184 0.31 18.13 3.06
C MET A 184 -0.45 17.88 1.75
N ILE A 185 -0.36 18.83 0.82
CA ILE A 185 -1.09 18.83 -0.44
C ILE A 185 -0.09 18.69 -1.58
N TRP A 186 -0.34 17.72 -2.46
CA TRP A 186 0.35 17.55 -3.72
C TRP A 186 -0.68 17.65 -4.86
N PRO A 187 -0.89 18.86 -5.44
CA PRO A 187 -2.00 19.11 -6.35
C PRO A 187 -1.94 18.33 -7.66
N ASP A 188 -0.74 18.09 -8.18
CA ASP A 188 -0.52 17.39 -9.43
C ASP A 188 -0.77 15.86 -9.33
N MET A 189 -0.91 15.33 -8.11
CA MET A 189 -1.42 13.98 -7.85
C MET A 189 -2.95 13.96 -7.97
N ILE A 190 -3.44 14.21 -9.19
CA ILE A 190 -4.86 14.21 -9.51
C ILE A 190 -5.44 12.79 -9.50
N TRP A 191 -6.76 12.68 -9.60
CA TRP A 191 -7.49 11.41 -9.65
C TRP A 191 -6.95 10.42 -10.70
N VAL A 192 -6.37 10.90 -11.81
CA VAL A 192 -5.74 10.05 -12.83
C VAL A 192 -4.60 9.24 -12.23
N TYR A 193 -3.66 9.90 -11.53
CA TYR A 193 -2.56 9.19 -10.88
C TYR A 193 -3.07 8.23 -9.80
N ILE A 194 -4.06 8.67 -9.00
CA ILE A 194 -4.66 7.83 -7.95
C ILE A 194 -5.19 6.52 -8.53
N VAL A 195 -5.97 6.58 -9.62
CA VAL A 195 -6.51 5.38 -10.28
C VAL A 195 -5.39 4.51 -10.86
N VAL A 196 -4.42 5.12 -11.53
CA VAL A 196 -3.30 4.41 -12.15
C VAL A 196 -2.46 3.67 -11.10
N TYR A 197 -2.24 4.32 -9.96
CA TYR A 197 -1.60 3.74 -8.79
C TYR A 197 -2.42 2.61 -8.17
N ASP A 198 -3.72 2.83 -7.91
CA ASP A 198 -4.56 1.87 -7.23
C ASP A 198 -4.73 0.58 -8.04
N VAL A 199 -4.89 0.68 -9.37
CA VAL A 199 -4.99 -0.50 -10.24
C VAL A 199 -3.68 -1.30 -10.22
N TRP A 200 -2.53 -0.61 -10.27
CA TRP A 200 -1.22 -1.26 -10.19
C TRP A 200 -0.98 -1.90 -8.82
N ASN A 201 -1.28 -1.19 -7.73
CA ASN A 201 -1.06 -1.70 -6.38
C ASN A 201 -2.01 -2.86 -6.08
N PHE A 202 -3.24 -2.81 -6.57
CA PHE A 202 -4.17 -3.93 -6.49
C PHE A 202 -3.59 -5.16 -7.18
N ALA A 203 -3.12 -5.03 -8.43
CA ALA A 203 -2.47 -6.13 -9.15
C ALA A 203 -1.24 -6.67 -8.41
N TYR A 204 -0.40 -5.80 -7.83
CA TYR A 204 0.72 -6.22 -6.98
C TYR A 204 0.28 -7.04 -5.77
N THR A 205 -0.68 -6.52 -4.99
CA THR A 205 -1.17 -7.26 -3.81
C THR A 205 -1.85 -8.56 -4.21
N TYR A 206 -2.52 -8.60 -5.35
CA TYR A 206 -3.13 -9.81 -5.87
C TYR A 206 -2.08 -10.86 -6.23
N ASN A 207 -0.99 -10.46 -6.90
CA ASN A 207 0.04 -11.39 -7.37
C ASN A 207 1.01 -11.83 -6.27
N CYS A 208 1.43 -10.91 -5.40
CA CYS A 208 2.53 -11.11 -4.46
C CYS A 208 2.09 -11.13 -2.98
N LEU A 209 0.85 -10.75 -2.68
CA LEU A 209 0.28 -10.79 -1.32
C LEU A 209 -1.17 -11.36 -1.32
N PRO A 210 -1.41 -12.51 -2.00
CA PRO A 210 -2.75 -13.02 -2.28
C PRO A 210 -3.59 -13.30 -1.03
N THR A 211 -2.97 -13.73 0.06
CA THR A 211 -3.62 -13.98 1.37
C THR A 211 -4.08 -12.68 2.04
N HIS A 212 -3.44 -11.54 1.73
CA HIS A 212 -3.77 -10.23 2.29
C HIS A 212 -4.54 -9.34 1.32
N SER A 213 -4.65 -9.71 0.04
CA SER A 213 -5.17 -8.85 -1.03
C SER A 213 -6.60 -8.35 -0.77
N TRP A 214 -7.41 -9.10 -0.03
CA TRP A 214 -8.75 -8.65 0.35
C TRP A 214 -8.75 -7.40 1.24
N PHE A 215 -7.80 -7.28 2.15
CA PHE A 215 -7.68 -6.10 3.02
C PHE A 215 -6.66 -5.09 2.47
N CYS A 216 -5.45 -5.55 2.14
CA CYS A 216 -4.37 -4.71 1.60
C CYS A 216 -4.66 -4.19 0.19
N GLY A 217 -5.28 -5.00 -0.67
CA GLY A 217 -5.60 -4.64 -2.06
C GLY A 217 -6.93 -3.90 -2.20
N VAL A 218 -7.91 -4.15 -1.33
CA VAL A 218 -9.23 -3.51 -1.42
C VAL A 218 -9.38 -2.42 -0.35
N ALA A 219 -9.53 -2.78 0.92
CA ALA A 219 -9.83 -1.80 1.97
C ALA A 219 -8.74 -0.72 2.14
N LEU A 220 -7.46 -1.13 2.12
CA LEU A 220 -6.33 -0.22 2.34
C LEU A 220 -6.11 0.73 1.17
N LEU A 221 -6.39 0.32 -0.07
CA LEU A 221 -6.32 1.20 -1.25
C LEU A 221 -7.54 2.11 -1.36
N LEU A 222 -8.74 1.59 -1.06
CA LEU A 222 -9.96 2.39 -1.11
C LEU A 222 -10.01 3.46 -0.03
N ALA A 223 -9.50 3.21 1.18
CA ALA A 223 -9.53 4.18 2.28
C ALA A 223 -8.93 5.56 1.91
N PRO A 224 -7.66 5.67 1.44
CA PRO A 224 -7.08 6.94 1.05
C PRO A 224 -7.67 7.51 -0.24
N THR A 225 -8.14 6.66 -1.15
CA THR A 225 -8.75 7.07 -2.42
C THR A 225 -10.12 7.70 -2.23
N ILE A 226 -10.99 7.09 -1.42
CA ILE A 226 -12.28 7.67 -1.03
C ILE A 226 -12.05 9.02 -0.34
N ALA A 227 -11.11 9.09 0.60
CA ALA A 227 -10.80 10.33 1.30
C ALA A 227 -10.30 11.43 0.32
N ALA A 228 -9.42 11.08 -0.61
CA ALA A 228 -8.87 12.03 -1.58
C ALA A 228 -9.91 12.53 -2.60
N LEU A 229 -10.78 11.66 -3.07
CA LEU A 229 -11.79 12.01 -4.08
C LEU A 229 -12.96 12.81 -3.51
N LEU A 230 -13.37 12.52 -2.27
CA LEU A 230 -14.58 13.13 -1.69
C LEU A 230 -14.31 14.42 -0.91
N TRP A 231 -13.32 14.45 0.00
CA TRP A 231 -13.16 15.59 0.91
C TRP A 231 -11.72 16.10 1.09
N ASN A 232 -10.69 15.30 0.79
CA ASN A 232 -9.28 15.66 0.96
C ASN A 232 -8.50 15.72 -0.37
N LYS A 233 -9.00 16.51 -1.33
CA LYS A 233 -8.38 16.66 -2.66
C LYS A 233 -6.93 17.13 -2.58
N GLY A 234 -6.02 16.35 -3.16
CA GLY A 234 -4.57 16.58 -3.13
C GLY A 234 -3.84 16.05 -1.90
N GLY A 235 -4.58 15.56 -0.89
CA GLY A 235 -4.00 14.92 0.31
C GLY A 235 -3.86 13.41 0.19
N TRP A 236 -4.03 12.84 -1.02
CA TRP A 236 -4.06 11.39 -1.24
C TRP A 236 -2.82 10.70 -0.67
N ILE A 237 -1.62 11.22 -0.93
CA ILE A 237 -0.40 10.54 -0.51
C ILE A 237 -0.23 10.50 1.01
N MET A 238 -0.64 11.58 1.68
CA MET A 238 -0.66 11.63 3.14
C MET A 238 -1.68 10.65 3.70
N ASN A 239 -2.89 10.62 3.14
CA ASN A 239 -3.91 9.64 3.55
C ASN A 239 -3.39 8.22 3.37
N ARG A 240 -2.72 7.92 2.24
CA ARG A 240 -2.19 6.59 1.93
C ARG A 240 -1.09 6.17 2.90
N ALA A 241 -0.13 7.04 3.19
CA ALA A 241 0.93 6.70 4.15
C ALA A 241 0.35 6.45 5.54
N ASN A 242 -0.59 7.29 5.97
CA ASN A 242 -1.26 7.15 7.26
C ASN A 242 -2.03 5.82 7.35
N THR A 243 -2.89 5.50 6.37
CA THR A 243 -3.66 4.25 6.38
C THR A 243 -2.76 3.03 6.29
N LEU A 244 -1.70 3.09 5.48
CA LEU A 244 -0.70 2.02 5.39
C LEU A 244 0.04 1.81 6.72
N CYS A 245 0.52 2.87 7.36
CA CYS A 245 1.23 2.78 8.63
C CYS A 245 0.32 2.22 9.73
N ILE A 246 -0.91 2.72 9.84
CA ILE A 246 -1.93 2.22 10.78
C ILE A 246 -2.19 0.73 10.55
N TRP A 247 -2.36 0.33 9.29
CA TRP A 247 -2.60 -1.07 8.95
C TRP A 247 -1.40 -1.96 9.27
N CYS A 248 -0.18 -1.55 8.93
CA CYS A 248 1.03 -2.31 9.24
C CYS A 248 1.20 -2.49 10.76
N MET A 249 0.95 -1.44 11.56
CA MET A 249 0.97 -1.53 13.02
C MET A 249 -0.05 -2.55 13.52
N PHE A 250 -1.28 -2.51 13.00
CA PHE A 250 -2.34 -3.45 13.38
C PHE A 250 -1.98 -4.89 12.97
N ALA A 251 -1.56 -5.11 11.72
CA ALA A 251 -1.24 -6.42 11.17
C ALA A 251 -0.09 -7.11 11.91
N GLN A 252 0.92 -6.36 12.38
CA GLN A 252 2.03 -6.95 13.15
C GLN A 252 1.63 -7.39 14.56
N VAL A 253 0.66 -6.71 15.17
CA VAL A 253 0.15 -7.09 16.51
C VAL A 253 -0.89 -8.20 16.40
N PHE A 254 -1.70 -8.19 15.34
CA PHE A 254 -2.79 -9.15 15.12
C PHE A 254 -2.66 -9.84 13.75
N PRO A 255 -1.59 -10.61 13.50
CA PRO A 255 -1.36 -11.22 12.18
C PRO A 255 -2.48 -12.15 11.75
N LEU A 256 -3.01 -12.92 12.70
CA LEU A 256 -4.06 -13.91 12.47
C LEU A 256 -5.35 -13.31 11.87
N PHE A 257 -5.57 -12.00 12.01
CA PHE A 257 -6.79 -11.31 11.57
C PHE A 257 -7.11 -11.51 10.08
N GLN A 258 -6.08 -11.57 9.24
CA GLN A 258 -6.21 -11.59 7.78
C GLN A 258 -5.45 -12.74 7.12
N GLU A 259 -4.78 -13.59 7.90
CA GLU A 259 -3.85 -14.58 7.38
C GLU A 259 -4.54 -15.91 7.08
N THR A 260 -4.27 -16.45 5.90
CA THR A 260 -4.42 -17.88 5.61
C THR A 260 -3.01 -18.43 5.47
N PHE A 261 -2.62 -19.34 6.35
CA PHE A 261 -1.28 -19.91 6.37
C PHE A 261 -1.05 -20.87 5.20
N HIS A 262 0.21 -21.19 4.89
CA HIS A 262 0.58 -22.11 3.80
C HIS A 262 0.00 -23.53 3.96
N ASP A 263 -0.37 -23.92 5.17
CA ASP A 263 -1.07 -25.17 5.51
C ASP A 263 -2.60 -25.05 5.45
N GLY A 264 -3.09 -23.89 5.00
CA GLY A 264 -4.49 -23.49 4.90
C GLY A 264 -5.21 -23.26 6.22
N THR A 265 -4.49 -23.21 7.34
CA THR A 265 -5.06 -22.82 8.61
C THR A 265 -5.58 -21.38 8.53
N GLN A 266 -6.83 -21.18 8.98
CA GLN A 266 -7.47 -19.88 9.10
C GLN A 266 -8.02 -19.74 10.52
N PHE A 267 -7.72 -18.61 11.16
CA PHE A 267 -8.22 -18.32 12.50
C PHE A 267 -9.57 -17.62 12.50
N PHE A 268 -9.84 -16.83 11.47
CA PHE A 268 -11.08 -16.10 11.34
C PHE A 268 -11.79 -16.42 10.03
N PRO A 269 -13.13 -16.53 10.05
CA PRO A 269 -13.93 -16.87 8.87
C PRO A 269 -13.91 -15.77 7.79
N TRP A 270 -13.41 -14.58 8.10
CA TRP A 270 -13.28 -13.48 7.14
C TRP A 270 -11.91 -13.39 6.47
N ALA A 271 -10.97 -14.30 6.79
CA ALA A 271 -9.75 -14.44 6.03
C ALA A 271 -10.12 -14.88 4.61
N THR A 272 -9.74 -14.07 3.63
CA THR A 272 -10.19 -14.23 2.23
C THR A 272 -8.99 -14.46 1.36
N ILE A 273 -9.08 -15.49 0.51
CA ILE A 273 -8.06 -15.78 -0.49
C ILE A 273 -8.54 -15.41 -1.90
N THR A 274 -7.58 -15.13 -2.78
CA THR A 274 -7.82 -14.78 -4.18
C THR A 274 -8.17 -16.02 -5.01
N THR A 275 -8.82 -15.81 -6.16
CA THR A 275 -9.19 -16.94 -7.06
C THR A 275 -8.02 -17.54 -7.82
N GLN A 276 -6.79 -17.13 -7.53
CA GLN A 276 -5.62 -17.82 -8.06
C GLN A 276 -5.43 -19.21 -7.48
N TYR A 277 -6.05 -19.46 -6.32
CA TYR A 277 -6.18 -20.76 -5.69
C TYR A 277 -7.50 -21.38 -6.17
N ALA A 278 -7.45 -22.19 -7.22
CA ALA A 278 -8.63 -22.58 -8.00
C ALA A 278 -9.75 -23.23 -7.16
N ASP A 279 -9.39 -24.04 -6.16
CA ASP A 279 -10.30 -24.73 -5.25
C ASP A 279 -10.72 -23.91 -4.02
N GLY A 280 -10.21 -22.68 -3.86
CA GLY A 280 -10.48 -21.84 -2.70
C GLY A 280 -9.74 -22.26 -1.43
N THR A 281 -8.65 -23.03 -1.56
CA THR A 281 -7.77 -23.45 -0.46
C THR A 281 -6.30 -23.40 -0.89
N VAL A 282 -5.37 -23.55 0.05
CA VAL A 282 -3.93 -23.68 -0.26
C VAL A 282 -3.35 -25.06 0.06
N ASN A 283 -4.18 -25.97 0.57
CA ASN A 283 -3.77 -27.28 1.11
C ASN A 283 -3.23 -28.25 0.06
N THR A 284 -3.61 -28.04 -1.19
CA THR A 284 -3.29 -28.91 -2.32
C THR A 284 -2.10 -28.42 -3.13
N ILE A 285 -1.48 -27.30 -2.71
CA ILE A 285 -0.35 -26.69 -3.39
C ILE A 285 0.93 -27.46 -3.07
N VAL A 286 1.69 -27.76 -4.13
CA VAL A 286 3.02 -28.37 -4.03
C VAL A 286 4.01 -27.47 -4.76
N GLU A 287 5.11 -27.13 -4.09
CA GLU A 287 6.19 -26.34 -4.66
C GLU A 287 6.71 -26.94 -5.97
N GLY A 288 6.98 -26.08 -6.96
CA GLY A 288 7.44 -26.49 -8.29
C GLY A 288 6.36 -27.08 -9.19
N THR A 289 5.09 -27.10 -8.77
CA THR A 289 3.95 -27.58 -9.57
C THR A 289 2.98 -26.45 -9.91
N SER A 290 1.98 -26.72 -10.75
CA SER A 290 0.85 -25.82 -11.03
C SER A 290 -0.47 -26.35 -10.47
N ALA A 291 -0.42 -27.32 -9.55
CA ALA A 291 -1.62 -27.87 -8.93
C ALA A 291 -2.41 -26.76 -8.24
N ASN A 292 -3.72 -26.71 -8.46
CA ASN A 292 -4.61 -25.69 -7.89
C ASN A 292 -4.34 -24.23 -8.35
N ALA A 293 -3.58 -24.01 -9.42
CA ALA A 293 -3.34 -22.67 -9.96
C ALA A 293 -4.42 -22.23 -10.96
N ASP A 294 -4.99 -21.03 -10.77
CA ASP A 294 -5.75 -20.29 -11.78
C ASP A 294 -5.16 -18.87 -12.01
N PRO A 295 -4.18 -18.73 -12.92
CA PRO A 295 -3.53 -17.44 -13.18
C PRO A 295 -4.37 -16.49 -14.03
N THR A 296 -5.61 -16.84 -14.41
CA THR A 296 -6.44 -16.04 -15.31
C THR A 296 -6.69 -14.64 -14.74
N ALA A 297 -7.15 -14.58 -13.48
CA ALA A 297 -7.43 -13.32 -12.80
C ALA A 297 -6.17 -12.47 -12.65
N MET A 298 -5.04 -13.08 -12.29
CA MET A 298 -3.73 -12.43 -12.16
C MET A 298 -3.32 -11.77 -13.49
N THR A 299 -3.48 -12.50 -14.59
CA THR A 299 -3.17 -12.01 -15.95
C THR A 299 -4.04 -10.82 -16.32
N VAL A 300 -5.35 -10.87 -16.04
CA VAL A 300 -6.29 -9.80 -16.34
C VAL A 300 -5.97 -8.53 -15.54
N VAL A 301 -5.74 -8.65 -14.23
CA VAL A 301 -5.46 -7.48 -13.37
C VAL A 301 -4.12 -6.85 -13.70
N SER A 302 -3.08 -7.65 -13.97
CA SER A 302 -1.76 -7.14 -14.39
C SER A 302 -1.78 -6.51 -15.77
N ALA A 303 -2.53 -7.07 -16.72
CA ALA A 303 -2.69 -6.48 -18.05
C ALA A 303 -3.41 -5.13 -17.95
N ALA A 304 -4.47 -5.04 -17.14
CA ALA A 304 -5.17 -3.79 -16.87
C ALA A 304 -4.24 -2.75 -16.23
N ALA A 305 -3.44 -3.14 -15.24
CA ALA A 305 -2.43 -2.28 -14.63
C ALA A 305 -1.44 -1.73 -15.65
N LEU A 306 -0.90 -2.59 -16.52
CA LEU A 306 0.05 -2.17 -17.56
C LEU A 306 -0.59 -1.21 -18.57
N ILE A 307 -1.78 -1.55 -19.10
CA ILE A 307 -2.48 -0.72 -20.09
C ILE A 307 -2.81 0.67 -19.52
N VAL A 308 -3.34 0.71 -18.28
CA VAL A 308 -3.69 1.98 -17.62
C VAL A 308 -2.46 2.84 -17.38
N ASN A 309 -1.34 2.25 -16.94
CA ASN A 309 -0.09 2.99 -16.75
C ASN A 309 0.50 3.50 -18.09
N ILE A 310 0.44 2.71 -19.17
CA ILE A 310 0.87 3.14 -20.51
C ILE A 310 0.04 4.33 -20.99
N ILE A 311 -1.29 4.26 -20.86
CA ILE A 311 -2.20 5.33 -21.29
C ILE A 311 -1.92 6.61 -20.48
N ALA A 312 -1.80 6.50 -19.16
CA ALA A 312 -1.53 7.65 -18.30
C ALA A 312 -0.17 8.28 -18.59
N PHE A 313 0.88 7.48 -18.76
CA PHE A 313 2.20 7.97 -19.13
C PHE A 313 2.18 8.67 -20.50
N GLY A 314 1.52 8.07 -21.50
CA GLY A 314 1.32 8.69 -22.81
C GLY A 314 0.59 10.03 -22.73
N TYR A 315 -0.44 10.13 -21.87
CA TYR A 315 -1.16 11.38 -21.63
C TYR A 315 -0.29 12.45 -20.95
N ILE A 316 0.52 12.06 -19.97
CA ILE A 316 1.50 12.96 -19.30
C ILE A 316 2.51 13.49 -20.33
N VAL A 317 3.06 12.63 -21.18
CA VAL A 317 3.99 13.04 -22.24
C VAL A 317 3.33 14.00 -23.22
N TYR A 318 2.12 13.69 -23.70
CA TYR A 318 1.36 14.57 -24.58
C TYR A 318 1.14 15.96 -23.94
N LYS A 319 0.74 15.99 -22.67
CA LYS A 319 0.53 17.22 -21.92
C LYS A 319 1.83 18.01 -21.73
N ALA A 320 2.91 17.36 -21.31
CA ALA A 320 4.22 17.99 -21.16
C ALA A 320 4.71 18.65 -22.46
N VAL A 321 4.54 17.98 -23.61
CA VAL A 321 4.92 18.51 -24.92
C VAL A 321 4.03 19.70 -25.32
N THR A 322 2.72 19.61 -25.12
CA THR A 322 1.77 20.66 -25.51
C THR A 322 1.87 21.92 -24.64
N THR A 323 2.09 21.77 -23.33
CA THR A 323 2.27 22.89 -22.41
C THR A 323 3.72 23.37 -22.31
N LYS A 324 4.67 22.67 -22.97
CA LYS A 324 6.12 22.90 -22.87
C LYS A 324 6.60 22.95 -21.41
N THR A 325 5.99 22.12 -20.56
CA THR A 325 6.28 22.05 -19.14
C THR A 325 7.01 20.74 -18.85
N ASN A 326 8.10 20.81 -18.08
CA ASN A 326 8.75 19.60 -17.60
C ASN A 326 7.82 18.91 -16.58
N PRO A 327 7.43 17.65 -16.81
CA PRO A 327 6.45 16.95 -15.99
C PRO A 327 6.91 16.72 -14.54
N TYR A 328 8.21 16.71 -14.30
CA TYR A 328 8.78 16.38 -13.01
C TYR A 328 9.07 17.61 -12.16
N THR A 329 9.41 18.73 -12.80
CA THR A 329 9.70 20.00 -12.08
C THR A 329 8.55 21.00 -12.10
N GLY A 330 7.56 20.81 -12.97
CA GLY A 330 6.38 21.66 -13.06
C GLY A 330 5.07 20.87 -12.92
N GLU A 331 3.98 21.61 -12.70
CA GLU A 331 2.62 21.06 -12.56
C GLU A 331 1.95 20.99 -13.93
N ILE A 332 1.46 19.80 -14.31
CA ILE A 332 0.95 19.54 -15.67
C ILE A 332 -0.57 19.62 -15.74
N PHE A 333 -1.24 19.26 -14.64
CA PHE A 333 -2.68 19.05 -14.62
C PHE A 333 -3.47 20.27 -14.13
N THR A 334 -2.89 21.46 -14.28
CA THR A 334 -3.42 22.72 -13.74
C THR A 334 -4.83 23.06 -14.22
N GLU A 335 -5.25 22.55 -15.37
CA GLU A 335 -6.58 22.77 -15.93
C GLU A 335 -7.68 21.97 -15.21
N PHE A 336 -7.33 20.84 -14.59
CA PHE A 336 -8.29 19.90 -14.03
C PHE A 336 -9.02 20.52 -12.83
N LYS A 337 -10.33 20.26 -12.73
CA LYS A 337 -11.13 20.70 -11.57
C LYS A 337 -10.55 20.19 -10.26
N TYR A 338 -10.11 18.92 -10.23
CA TYR A 338 -9.51 18.32 -9.05
C TYR A 338 -8.24 19.07 -8.62
N TYR A 339 -7.36 19.39 -9.58
CA TYR A 339 -6.17 20.21 -9.32
C TYR A 339 -6.56 21.58 -8.75
N LYS A 340 -7.48 22.30 -9.40
CA LYS A 340 -7.90 23.64 -8.96
C LYS A 340 -8.49 23.63 -7.55
N ASP A 341 -9.29 22.61 -7.23
CA ASP A 341 -9.87 22.45 -5.90
C ASP A 341 -8.80 22.10 -4.85
N SER A 342 -7.79 21.31 -5.21
CA SER A 342 -6.61 21.03 -4.38
C SER A 342 -5.76 22.27 -4.14
N ALA A 343 -5.39 22.99 -5.21
CA ALA A 343 -4.58 24.20 -5.16
C ALA A 343 -5.24 25.32 -4.33
N LYS A 344 -6.56 25.46 -4.36
CA LYS A 344 -7.29 26.42 -3.50
C LYS A 344 -7.06 26.20 -2.01
N ARG A 345 -6.80 24.95 -1.60
CA ARG A 345 -6.54 24.56 -0.21
C ARG A 345 -5.07 24.70 0.17
N ALA A 346 -4.17 24.79 -0.80
CA ALA A 346 -2.73 24.91 -0.59
C ALA A 346 -2.31 26.35 -0.30
N GLU A 347 -1.31 26.52 0.56
CA GLU A 347 -0.52 27.74 0.69
C GLU A 347 0.54 27.71 -0.42
N ILE A 348 0.17 28.24 -1.58
CA ILE A 348 1.08 28.48 -2.70
C ILE A 348 1.59 29.91 -2.51
N GLU A 349 2.77 30.06 -1.93
CA GLU A 349 3.47 31.35 -1.84
C GLU A 349 4.11 31.74 -3.18
#